data_AF-A0A7X9I588-F1
#
_entry.id   AF-A0A7X9I588-F1
#
_cell.length_a   1.000
_cell.length_b   1.000
_cell.length_c   1.000
_cell.angle_alpha   90.00
_cell.angle_beta   90.00
_cell.angle_gamma   90.00
#
_symmetry.space_group_name_H-M   'P 1'
#
loop_
_entity.id
_entity.type
_entity.pdbx_description
1 polymer ?
#
loop_
_entity_poly.entity_id
_entity_poly.type
_entity_poly.pdbx_seq_one_letter_code
_entity_poly.pdbx_strand_id
1 'polypeptide(L)' 'MLVLGIDPGTATTGFGLVTQTRGKPIIVSFGVIK' A
#
# COMPACT_ATOMS: atom_id res chain seq x y z
N MET A 1 11.56 4.31 5.74
CA MET A 1 11.08 2.90 5.71
C MET A 1 9.90 2.84 4.77
N LEU A 2 9.93 1.94 3.79
CA LEU A 2 8.79 1.66 2.91
C LEU A 2 7.99 0.49 3.51
N VAL A 3 6.66 0.59 3.46
CA VAL A 3 5.74 -0.45 3.92
C VAL A 3 4.71 -0.69 2.82
N LEU A 4 4.58 -1.95 2.40
CA LEU A 4 3.58 -2.39 1.44
C LEU A 4 2.48 -3.14 2.17
N GLY A 5 1.28 -2.58 2.19
CA GLY A 5 0.06 -3.26 2.62
C GLY A 5 -0.58 -3.98 1.45
N ILE A 6 -1.05 -5.20 1.69
CA ILE A 6 -1.77 -6.03 0.71
C ILE A 6 -3.13 -6.40 1.29
N ASP A 7 -4.16 -6.28 0.47
CA ASP A 7 -5.53 -6.75 0.74
C ASP A 7 -5.86 -7.88 -0.24
N PRO A 8 -5.58 -9.15 0.12
CA PRO A 8 -5.74 -10.29 -0.78
C PRO A 8 -7.20 -10.59 -1.06
N GLY A 9 -7.52 -10.78 -2.35
CA GLY A 9 -8.84 -11.24 -2.79
C GLY A 9 -8.71 -12.20 -3.97
N THR A 10 -9.72 -13.05 -4.17
CA THR A 10 -9.69 -14.13 -5.17
C THR A 10 -9.71 -13.64 -6.62
N ALA A 11 -10.39 -12.52 -6.89
CA ALA A 11 -10.52 -11.94 -8.23
C ALA A 11 -9.77 -10.61 -8.40
N THR A 12 -9.37 -9.98 -7.31
CA THR A 12 -8.66 -8.70 -7.31
C THR A 12 -7.93 -8.58 -5.98
N THR A 13 -6.67 -8.13 -5.99
CA THR A 13 -5.87 -7.87 -4.79
C THR A 13 -5.57 -6.38 -4.68
N GLY A 14 -5.94 -5.76 -3.57
CA GLY A 14 -5.61 -4.37 -3.28
C GLY A 14 -4.17 -4.21 -2.79
N PHE A 15 -3.53 -3.09 -3.09
CA PHE A 15 -2.24 -2.73 -2.49
C PHE A 15 -2.17 -1.25 -2.12
N GLY A 16 -1.39 -0.96 -1.08
CA GLY A 16 -1.02 0.39 -0.67
C GLY A 16 0.45 0.45 -0.27
N LEU A 17 1.21 1.33 -0.89
CA LEU A 17 2.61 1.59 -0.56
C LEU A 17 2.70 2.91 0.19
N VAL A 18 3.25 2.86 1.40
CA VAL A 18 3.47 4.05 2.24
C VAL A 18 4.93 4.17 2.64
N THR A 19 5.36 5.41 2.88
CA THR A 19 6.63 5.72 3.54
C THR A 19 6.38 6.47 4.84
N GLN A 20 7.33 6.45 5.76
CA GLN A 20 7.28 7.32 6.95
C GLN A 20 8.21 8.52 6.77
N THR A 21 7.66 9.72 6.97
CA THR A 21 8.42 10.98 7.03
C THR A 21 8.03 11.72 8.30
N ARG A 22 9.01 12.06 9.14
CA ARG A 22 8.80 12.75 10.44
C ARG A 22 7.73 12.06 11.32
N GLY A 23 7.75 10.73 11.35
CA GLY A 23 6.81 9.91 12.11
C GLY A 23 5.38 9.86 11.53
N LYS A 24 5.12 10.52 10.40
CA LYS A 24 3.82 10.47 9.73
C LYS A 24 3.87 9.55 8.51
N PRO A 25 2.88 8.68 8.32
CA PRO A 25 2.76 7.90 7.08
C PRO A 25 2.38 8.83 5.93
N ILE A 26 3.04 8.65 4.78
CA ILE A 26 2.77 9.33 3.52
C ILE A 26 2.52 8.27 2.47
N ILE A 27 1.42 8.42 1.71
CA ILE A 27 1.10 7.54 0.58
C ILE A 27 2.11 7.77 -0.55
N VAL A 28 2.66 6.68 -1.06
CA VAL A 28 3.53 6.67 -2.25
C VAL A 28 2.74 6.21 -3.46
N SER A 29 1.99 5.13 -3.33
CA SER A 29 1.14 4.57 -4.38
C SER A 29 0.05 3.70 -3.77
N PHE A 30 -1.04 3.48 -4.49
CA PHE A 30 -2.08 2.53 -4.13
C PHE A 30 -2.80 2.08 -5.40
N GLY A 31 -3.48 0.94 -5.33
CA GLY A 31 -4.25 0.46 -6.45
C GLY A 31 -4.77 -0.95 -6.24
N VAL A 32 -5.16 -1.55 -7.35
CA VAL A 32 -5.65 -2.92 -7.43
C VAL A 32 -4.90 -3.68 -8.51
N ILE A 33 -4.65 -4.95 -8.24
CA ILE A 33 -4.16 -5.94 -9.19
C ILE A 33 -5.36 -6.81 -9.55
N LYS A 34 -5.71 -6.86 -10.84
CA LYS A 34 -6.75 -7.75 -11.37
C LYS A 34 -6.11 -9.02 -11.92
#